data_AF-A0A9K3GRC7-F1
#
_entry.id   AF-A0A9K3GRC7-F1
#
_cell.length_a   1.000
_cell.length_b   1.000
_cell.length_c   1.000
_cell.angle_alpha   90.00
_cell.angle_beta   90.00
_cell.angle_gamma   90.00
#
_symmetry.space_group_name_H-M   'P 1'
#
loop_
_entity.id
_entity.type
_entity.pdbx_description
1 polymer ?
#
loop_
_entity_poly.entity_id
_entity_poly.type
_entity_poly.pdbx_seq_one_letter_code
_entity_poly.pdbx_strand_id
1 'polypeptide(L)'
;NVLIDDHGTVKLVDFGLARTIDASSLAETYCGSPLYMSPEIFRGERYDEKTDIWSLGCLLYELVSGRHPFQAQSMAELTHKLQTASYRRL
;
A
#
# COMPACT_ATOMS: atom_id res chain seq x y z
N ASN A 1 -10.28 -3.17 3.23
CA ASN A 1 -10.29 -2.14 4.30
C ASN A 1 -11.05 -0.88 3.91
N VAL A 2 -11.65 -0.81 2.71
CA VAL A 2 -12.52 0.28 2.29
C VAL A 2 -13.90 -0.31 1.99
N LEU A 3 -14.93 0.11 2.71
CA LEU A 3 -16.31 -0.30 2.48
C LEU A 3 -17.14 0.92 2.03
N ILE A 4 -18.26 0.63 1.36
CA ILE A 4 -19.22 1.63 0.90
C ILE A 4 -20.59 1.22 1.45
N ASP A 5 -21.29 2.14 2.12
CA ASP A 5 -22.65 1.89 2.57
C ASP A 5 -23.70 2.11 1.45
N ASP A 6 -24.97 1.85 1.75
CA ASP A 6 -26.09 1.99 0.83
C ASP A 6 -26.34 3.45 0.38
N HIS A 7 -25.79 4.42 1.10
CA HIS A 7 -25.81 5.84 0.75
C HIS A 7 -24.59 6.27 -0.07
N GLY A 8 -23.67 5.35 -0.39
CA GLY A 8 -22.44 5.66 -1.12
C GLY A 8 -21.34 6.27 -0.24
N THR A 9 -21.47 6.25 1.08
CA THR A 9 -20.46 6.77 2.00
C THR A 9 -19.30 5.79 2.11
N VAL A 10 -18.09 6.28 1.86
CA VAL A 10 -16.86 5.50 2.04
C VAL A 10 -16.48 5.44 3.51
N LYS A 11 -16.20 4.24 4.02
CA LYS A 11 -15.75 3.99 5.39
C LYS A 11 -14.49 3.12 5.39
N LEU A 12 -13.47 3.58 6.11
CA LEU A 12 -12.31 2.75 6.40
C LEU A 12 -12.65 1.78 7.54
N VAL A 13 -12.24 0.53 7.37
CA VAL A 13 -12.43 -0.56 8.33
C VAL A 13 -11.13 -1.32 8.50
N ASP A 14 -11.07 -2.14 9.54
CA ASP A 14 -9.91 -2.97 9.88
C ASP A 14 -8.65 -2.15 10.21
N PHE A 15 -8.59 -1.72 11.47
CA PHE A 15 -7.46 -1.00 12.06
C PHE A 15 -6.51 -1.94 12.83
N GLY A 16 -6.52 -3.25 12.53
CA GLY A 16 -5.71 -4.24 13.26
C GLY A 16 -4.20 -4.02 13.18
N LEU A 17 -3.74 -3.31 12.16
CA LEU A 17 -2.33 -2.90 11.97
C LEU A 17 -2.09 -1.41 12.23
N ALA A 18 -3.13 -0.64 12.58
CA ALA A 18 -3.00 0.78 12.84
C ALA A 18 -2.22 1.01 14.13
N ARG A 19 -1.29 1.96 14.11
CA ARG A 19 -0.45 2.30 15.25
C ARG A 19 -0.12 3.78 15.27
N THR A 20 0.01 4.34 16.46
CA THR A 20 0.61 5.68 16.62
C THR A 20 2.10 5.58 16.31
N ILE A 21 2.58 6.47 15.44
CA ILE A 21 4.00 6.59 15.12
C ILE A 21 4.55 7.69 16.03
N ASP A 22 5.17 7.32 17.15
CA ASP A 22 6.00 8.25 17.91
C ASP A 22 7.30 8.49 17.12
N ALA A 23 7.91 9.67 17.24
CA ALA A 23 9.16 10.00 16.54
C ALA A 23 10.31 9.00 16.82
N SER A 24 10.22 8.22 17.90
CA SER A 24 11.14 7.14 18.27
C SER A 24 10.68 5.73 17.86
N SER A 25 9.42 5.55 17.48
CA SER A 25 8.81 4.24 17.18
C SER A 25 8.53 4.09 15.69
N LEU A 26 9.60 4.02 14.90
CA LEU A 26 9.47 3.61 13.51
C LEU A 26 9.11 2.12 13.50
N ALA A 27 8.13 1.76 12.67
CA ALA A 27 7.61 0.41 12.61
C ALA A 27 8.46 -0.46 11.67
N GLU A 28 8.66 -1.73 12.06
CA GLU A 28 9.54 -2.69 11.34
C GLU A 28 8.77 -3.98 10.96
N THR A 29 7.43 -3.92 10.90
CA THR A 29 6.61 -5.13 10.72
C THR A 29 6.30 -5.35 9.24
N TYR A 30 6.66 -6.54 8.72
CA TYR A 30 6.29 -7.01 7.38
C TYR A 30 4.81 -7.46 7.36
N CYS A 31 3.89 -6.50 7.45
CA CYS A 31 2.44 -6.76 7.49
C CYS A 31 1.69 -5.88 6.50
N GLY A 32 0.56 -6.39 6.01
CA GLY A 32 -0.30 -5.74 5.00
C GLY A 32 -0.47 -6.59 3.74
N SER A 33 -1.17 -6.06 2.74
CA SER A 33 -1.33 -6.71 1.44
C SER A 33 -0.19 -6.27 0.49
N PRO A 34 0.68 -7.18 0.00
CA PRO A 34 1.92 -6.81 -0.71
C PRO A 34 1.76 -5.82 -1.87
N LEU A 35 0.62 -5.85 -2.58
CA LEU A 35 0.35 -4.98 -3.73
C LEU A 35 0.10 -3.50 -3.36
N TYR A 36 -0.11 -3.22 -2.07
CA TYR A 36 -0.36 -1.89 -1.52
C TYR A 36 0.75 -1.39 -0.59
N MET A 37 1.76 -2.24 -0.31
CA MET A 37 2.91 -1.87 0.52
C MET A 37 3.87 -0.96 -0.25
N SER A 38 4.44 0.01 0.45
CA SER A 38 5.40 0.95 -0.11
C SER A 38 6.79 0.32 -0.30
N PRO A 39 7.64 0.84 -1.21
CA PRO A 39 8.97 0.28 -1.47
C PRO A 39 9.88 0.25 -0.23
N GLU A 40 9.78 1.24 0.65
CA GLU A 40 10.52 1.32 1.91
C GLU A 40 10.19 0.16 2.87
N ILE A 41 8.92 -0.28 2.93
CA ILE A 41 8.54 -1.48 3.69
C ILE A 41 9.24 -2.73 3.13
N PHE A 42 9.28 -2.87 1.81
CA PHE A 42 9.98 -4.00 1.18
C PHE A 42 11.49 -3.99 1.43
N ARG A 43 12.09 -2.82 1.62
CA ARG A 43 13.50 -2.66 1.99
C ARG A 43 13.76 -2.89 3.48
N GLY A 44 12.72 -3.15 4.29
CA GLY A 44 12.84 -3.24 5.74
C GLY A 44 13.24 -1.90 6.37
N GLU A 45 12.98 -0.80 5.68
CA GLU A 45 13.25 0.53 6.18
C GLU A 45 12.18 0.94 7.17
N ARG A 46 12.59 1.85 8.05
CA ARG A 46 11.71 2.56 8.94
C ARG A 46 10.73 3.40 8.13
N TYR A 47 9.43 3.24 8.37
CA TYR A 47 8.39 3.94 7.64
C TYR A 47 7.53 4.84 8.54
N ASP A 48 6.90 5.83 7.91
CA ASP A 48 6.03 6.84 8.51
C ASP A 48 4.62 6.80 7.86
N GLU A 49 3.82 7.83 8.06
CA GLU A 49 2.47 7.94 7.48
C GLU A 49 2.46 8.01 5.94
N LYS A 50 3.61 8.22 5.28
CA LYS A 50 3.69 8.29 3.82
C LYS A 50 3.43 6.95 3.14
N THR A 51 3.63 5.84 3.86
CA THR A 51 3.18 4.51 3.41
C THR A 51 1.69 4.48 3.11
N ASP A 52 0.87 5.16 3.92
CA ASP A 52 -0.58 5.17 3.70
C ASP A 52 -0.92 5.96 2.42
N ILE A 53 -0.17 7.02 2.12
CA ILE A 53 -0.31 7.78 0.86
C ILE A 53 0.04 6.90 -0.34
N TRP A 54 1.10 6.09 -0.25
CA TRP A 54 1.45 5.11 -1.29
C TRP A 54 0.31 4.14 -1.54
N SER A 55 -0.22 3.52 -0.49
CA SER A 55 -1.32 2.56 -0.60
C SER A 55 -2.58 3.17 -1.22
N LEU A 56 -2.90 4.43 -0.87
CA LEU A 56 -3.99 5.19 -1.48
C LEU A 56 -3.75 5.45 -2.97
N GLY A 57 -2.51 5.74 -3.37
CA GLY A 57 -2.13 5.87 -4.77
C GLY A 57 -2.33 4.57 -5.56
N CYS A 58 -1.96 3.43 -4.97
CA CYS A 58 -2.23 2.12 -5.57
C CYS A 58 -3.72 1.84 -5.72
N LEU A 59 -4.52 2.13 -4.68
CA LEU A 59 -5.97 1.99 -4.70
C LEU A 59 -6.60 2.88 -5.78
N LEU A 60 -6.21 4.17 -5.85
CA LEU A 60 -6.72 5.09 -6.85
C LEU A 60 -6.43 4.60 -8.27
N TYR A 61 -5.20 4.16 -8.52
CA TYR A 61 -4.81 3.59 -9.82
C TYR A 61 -5.69 2.37 -10.17
N GLU A 62 -5.95 1.49 -9.21
CA GLU A 62 -6.80 0.32 -9.41
C GLU A 62 -8.25 0.69 -9.69
N LEU A 63 -8.81 1.66 -8.97
CA LEU A 63 -10.17 2.14 -9.17
C LEU A 63 -10.38 2.72 -10.58
N VAL A 64 -9.41 3.45 -11.12
CA VAL A 64 -9.54 4.08 -12.46
C VAL A 64 -9.19 3.13 -13.60
N SER A 65 -8.39 2.09 -13.36
CA SER A 65 -7.84 1.24 -14.42
C SER A 65 -8.33 -0.21 -14.40
N GLY A 66 -8.95 -0.64 -13.30
CA GLY A 66 -9.38 -2.02 -13.07
C GLY A 66 -8.23 -3.01 -12.84
N ARG A 67 -7.00 -2.53 -12.58
CA ARG A 67 -5.80 -3.35 -12.36
C ARG A 67 -4.87 -2.72 -11.35
N HIS A 68 -4.11 -3.53 -10.60
CA HIS A 68 -3.05 -3.02 -9.74
C HIS A 68 -1.95 -2.32 -10.56
N PRO A 69 -1.29 -1.28 -10.01
CA PRO A 69 -0.17 -0.61 -10.69
C PRO A 69 1.03 -1.54 -10.90
N PHE A 70 1.37 -2.32 -9.88
CA PHE A 70 2.50 -3.26 -9.87
C PHE A 70 2.00 -4.70 -9.81
N GLN A 71 1.67 -5.28 -10.97
CA GLN A 71 1.32 -6.71 -11.05
C GLN A 71 2.58 -7.56 -11.14
N ALA A 72 2.65 -8.67 -10.40
CA ALA A 72 3.80 -9.56 -10.38
C ALA A 72 3.36 -11.00 -10.07
N GLN A 73 4.11 -11.98 -10.57
CA GLN A 73 3.88 -13.42 -10.35
C GLN A 73 4.67 -13.98 -9.17
N SER A 74 5.61 -13.21 -8.62
CA SER A 74 6.40 -13.57 -7.44
C SER A 74 6.76 -12.33 -6.62
N MET A 75 7.12 -12.52 -5.34
CA MET A 75 7.62 -11.41 -4.52
C MET A 75 8.91 -10.81 -5.07
N ALA A 76 9.79 -11.62 -5.66
CA ALA A 76 11.01 -11.12 -6.29
C ALA A 76 10.70 -10.16 -7.45
N GLU A 77 9.74 -10.53 -8.31
CA GLU A 77 9.29 -9.67 -9.40
C GLU A 77 8.59 -8.41 -8.88
N LEU A 78 7.75 -8.53 -7.84
CA LEU A 78 7.08 -7.38 -7.23
C LEU A 78 8.09 -6.37 -6.70
N THR A 79 9.06 -6.84 -5.88
CA THR A 79 10.14 -6.01 -5.34
C THR A 79 10.93 -5.32 -6.45
N HIS A 80 11.26 -6.04 -7.53
CA HIS A 80 11.95 -5.45 -8.68
C HIS A 80 11.16 -4.33 -9.35
N LYS A 81 9.84 -4.51 -9.56
CA LYS A 81 8.97 -3.48 -10.13
C LYS A 81 8.82 -2.26 -9.24
N LEU A 82 8.73 -2.46 -7.92
CA LEU A 82 8.67 -1.38 -6.94
C LEU A 82 9.97 -0.56 -6.93
N GLN A 83 11.14 -1.21 -6.98
CA GLN A 83 12.44 -0.54 -7.03
C GLN A 83 12.67 0.27 -8.31
N THR A 84 12.17 -0.22 -9.44
CA THR A 84 12.31 0.42 -10.74
C THR A 84 11.17 1.38 -11.07
N ALA A 85 10.18 1.52 -10.18
CA ALA A 85 8.93 2.22 -10.42
C ALA A 85 8.27 1.79 -11.76
N SER A 86 8.36 0.50 -12.08
CA SER A 86 7.87 -0.07 -13.34
C SER A 86 6.39 -0.45 -13.20
N TYR A 87 5.52 0.47 -13.59
CA TYR A 87 4.09 0.26 -13.71
C TYR A 87 3.60 0.68 -15.09
N ARG A 88 2.45 0.13 -15.51
CA ARG A 88 1.82 0.51 -16.77
C ARG A 88 1.24 1.92 -16.64
N ARG A 89 1.54 2.82 -17.57
CA ARG A 89 0.87 4.14 -17.63
C ARG A 89 -0.57 3.98 -18.11
N LEU A 90 -1.46 4.81 -17.57
CA LEU A 90 -2.89 4.85 -17.91
C LEU A 90 -3.11 5.43 -19.30
#